data_AF-A0A2P6NSM7-F1
#
_entry.id   AF-A0A2P6NSM7-F1
#
_cell.length_a   1.000
_cell.length_b   1.000
_cell.length_c   1.000
_cell.angle_alpha   90.00
_cell.angle_beta   90.00
_cell.angle_gamma   90.00
#
_symmetry.space_group_name_H-M   'P 1'
#
loop_
_entity.id
_entity.type
_entity.pdbx_description
1 polymer ?
#
loop_
_entity_poly.entity_id
_entity_poly.type
_entity_poly.pdbx_seq_one_letter_code
_entity_poly.pdbx_strand_id
1 'polypeptide(L)'
;MNKLWRLQTFIQDFFPKGQKRRTDGQLSPPSVRTQNLQESCLSVAVVNQDEERKLDAFLQILARPVIDFEELRSASWKGIPEQVRPLCWQILLGYVPCESQYRLQALERKRSRYFELTLSYFKDAAEDESTMMQIDLDIPRTIPRGLEGNCLEDVRLQQIMRRTLYIWSMENEYTTYFQGLTDVCCQMMLVLLSWYVEPSRYSENMLDAQSCSQLEADTYWCFSIFMDGMKHYHTDNLNIGMEAALHRVRDVVETIDEPLLEHFDREGVMMMQFAVRWMLCLLTREFDLSSVSRIWDTYIAEGEHHMSDFHFHLCASLILKFRHQLKQMDFSEALTMLQHLPTQEWKTEETEELIWRACVSREVQRRIQYLCLIGAVTQITALRAMVKMMEQAETITSKKEG
;
A
#
# COMPACT_ATOMS: atom_id res chain seq x y z
N MET A 1 15.15 25.27 9.59
CA MET A 1 16.58 25.03 9.22
C MET A 1 17.19 23.75 9.81
N ASN A 2 16.70 23.16 10.92
CA ASN A 2 17.35 21.97 11.55
C ASN A 2 16.79 20.59 11.09
N LYS A 3 15.55 20.51 10.58
CA LYS A 3 14.86 19.23 10.25
C LYS A 3 15.25 18.65 8.88
N LEU A 4 15.26 19.47 7.81
CA LEU A 4 15.76 19.08 6.49
C LEU A 4 17.24 18.67 6.51
N TRP A 5 18.04 19.29 7.37
CA TRP A 5 19.43 18.89 7.59
C TRP A 5 19.51 17.51 8.26
N ARG A 6 18.72 17.21 9.31
CA ARG A 6 18.67 15.87 9.91
C ARG A 6 18.22 14.79 8.93
N LEU A 7 17.20 15.07 8.12
CA LEU A 7 16.77 14.17 7.04
C LEU A 7 17.87 14.00 5.98
N GLN A 8 18.55 15.08 5.57
CA GLN A 8 19.66 14.98 4.62
C GLN A 8 20.88 14.24 5.19
N THR A 9 21.27 14.47 6.45
CA THR A 9 22.35 13.74 7.13
C THR A 9 21.99 12.27 7.27
N PHE A 10 20.75 11.98 7.67
CA PHE A 10 20.23 10.63 7.77
C PHE A 10 20.19 9.92 6.40
N ILE A 11 19.72 10.58 5.34
CA ILE A 11 19.77 10.03 3.97
C ILE A 11 21.22 9.82 3.50
N GLN A 12 22.15 10.73 3.84
CA GLN A 12 23.58 10.60 3.51
C GLN A 12 24.26 9.42 4.22
N ASP A 13 23.84 9.09 5.45
CA ASP A 13 24.32 7.93 6.19
C ASP A 13 23.86 6.60 5.56
N PHE A 14 22.75 6.60 4.82
CA PHE A 14 22.22 5.44 4.10
C PHE A 14 22.72 5.33 2.66
N PHE A 15 23.07 6.46 2.02
CA PHE A 15 23.51 6.56 0.63
C PHE A 15 24.62 7.59 0.49
N PRO A 16 25.90 7.23 0.72
CA PRO A 16 27.00 8.17 0.58
C PRO A 16 27.15 8.59 -0.89
N LYS A 17 26.73 9.82 -1.22
CA LYS A 17 27.00 10.42 -2.53
C LYS A 17 28.52 10.60 -2.70
N GLY A 18 29.04 10.14 -3.82
CA GLY A 18 30.39 10.48 -4.27
C GLY A 18 30.59 12.00 -4.22
N GLN A 19 31.65 12.44 -3.54
CA GLN A 19 32.06 13.83 -3.40
C GLN A 19 32.02 14.61 -4.72
N LYS A 20 31.40 15.82 -4.73
CA LYS A 20 32.06 17.05 -5.22
C LYS A 20 31.28 18.36 -5.01
N ARG A 21 32.04 19.30 -4.41
CA ARG A 21 32.18 20.77 -4.59
C ARG A 21 30.99 21.72 -4.35
N ARG A 22 31.24 22.60 -3.37
CA ARG A 22 30.62 23.90 -3.09
C ARG A 22 30.57 24.79 -4.34
N THR A 23 29.46 25.51 -4.50
CA THR A 23 29.46 26.93 -4.90
C THR A 23 28.30 27.65 -4.21
N ASP A 24 28.64 28.78 -3.60
CA ASP A 24 27.76 29.71 -2.89
C ASP A 24 26.83 30.49 -3.83
N GLY A 25 25.72 31.00 -3.30
CA GLY A 25 24.88 31.99 -3.98
C GLY A 25 23.58 32.30 -3.23
N GLN A 26 23.61 33.34 -2.38
CA GLN A 26 22.45 33.97 -1.75
C GLN A 26 21.50 34.60 -2.77
N LEU A 27 20.19 34.64 -2.49
CA LEU A 27 19.26 35.72 -2.89
C LEU A 27 17.98 35.68 -2.02
N SER A 28 17.56 36.87 -1.56
CA SER A 28 16.49 37.16 -0.60
C SER A 28 15.06 37.12 -1.20
N PRO A 29 13.99 36.96 -0.40
CA PRO A 29 12.61 36.96 -0.91
C PRO A 29 11.95 38.36 -0.88
N PRO A 30 11.03 38.69 -1.81
CA PRO A 30 10.17 39.86 -1.69
C PRO A 30 8.86 39.53 -0.96
N SER A 31 8.42 40.50 -0.15
CA SER A 31 7.20 40.52 0.65
C SER A 31 5.95 40.86 -0.17
N VAL A 32 4.84 40.15 0.04
CA VAL A 32 3.49 40.63 -0.31
C VAL A 32 2.50 40.34 0.84
N ARG A 33 1.69 41.35 1.12
CA ARG A 33 0.71 41.50 2.20
C ARG A 33 -0.44 40.48 2.12
N THR A 34 -0.72 39.90 3.27
CA THR A 34 -1.96 39.21 3.68
C THR A 34 -3.15 40.16 3.77
N GLN A 35 -4.34 39.67 3.42
CA GLN A 35 -5.54 39.82 4.26
C GLN A 35 -6.66 38.83 3.89
N ASN A 36 -7.27 38.28 4.94
CA ASN A 36 -8.48 37.44 5.04
C ASN A 36 -8.35 35.93 4.71
N LEU A 37 -7.72 35.17 5.63
CA LEU A 37 -7.72 33.69 5.70
C LEU A 37 -7.82 33.19 7.17
N GLN A 38 -8.54 33.87 8.07
CA GLN A 38 -8.41 33.56 9.51
C GLN A 38 -9.15 32.31 10.01
N GLU A 39 -10.20 31.83 9.33
CA GLU A 39 -10.95 30.65 9.80
C GLU A 39 -10.50 29.33 9.14
N SER A 40 -10.02 29.35 7.89
CA SER A 40 -9.44 28.19 7.20
C SER A 40 -7.97 27.92 7.60
N CYS A 41 -7.24 28.93 8.07
CA CYS A 41 -5.82 28.77 8.41
C CYS A 41 -5.61 28.13 9.79
N LEU A 42 -6.62 28.14 10.68
CA LEU A 42 -6.56 27.47 11.99
C LEU A 42 -6.60 25.94 11.85
N SER A 43 -7.46 25.38 11.00
CA SER A 43 -7.50 23.93 10.76
C SER A 43 -6.26 23.45 10.01
N VAL A 44 -5.81 24.18 8.99
CA VAL A 44 -4.59 23.88 8.21
C VAL A 44 -3.32 24.02 9.06
N ALA A 45 -3.26 24.98 10.00
CA ALA A 45 -2.11 25.13 10.90
C ALA A 45 -2.05 24.04 11.98
N VAL A 46 -3.20 23.52 12.44
CA VAL A 46 -3.25 22.41 13.40
C VAL A 46 -2.90 21.08 12.72
N VAL A 47 -3.45 20.81 11.52
CA VAL A 47 -3.12 19.60 10.73
C VAL A 47 -1.61 19.55 10.42
N ASN A 48 -1.01 20.67 10.00
CA ASN A 48 0.44 20.75 9.79
C ASN A 48 1.25 20.51 11.09
N GLN A 49 0.76 20.93 12.26
CA GLN A 49 1.45 20.70 13.52
C GLN A 49 1.42 19.22 13.96
N ASP A 50 0.31 18.52 13.74
CA ASP A 50 0.19 17.11 14.11
C ASP A 50 0.99 16.20 13.16
N GLU A 51 1.01 16.50 11.85
CA GLU A 51 1.91 15.83 10.91
C GLU A 51 3.39 16.07 11.24
N GLU A 52 3.76 17.31 11.62
CA GLU A 52 5.13 17.61 12.05
C GLU A 52 5.52 16.86 13.33
N ARG A 53 4.62 16.76 14.32
CA ARG A 53 4.87 15.98 15.54
C ARG A 53 5.03 14.50 15.23
N LYS A 54 4.20 13.96 14.33
CA LYS A 54 4.29 12.58 13.87
C LYS A 54 5.65 12.34 13.20
N LEU A 55 6.05 13.20 12.27
CA LEU A 55 7.37 13.12 11.64
C LEU A 55 8.51 13.18 12.66
N ASP A 56 8.45 14.10 13.62
CA ASP A 56 9.47 14.20 14.67
C ASP A 56 9.56 12.91 15.52
N ALA A 57 8.44 12.26 15.81
CA ALA A 57 8.41 10.98 16.52
C ALA A 57 9.07 9.86 15.70
N PHE A 58 8.77 9.74 14.42
CA PHE A 58 9.43 8.77 13.54
C PHE A 58 10.93 9.01 13.43
N LEU A 59 11.36 10.27 13.27
CA LEU A 59 12.78 10.61 13.22
C LEU A 59 13.52 10.24 14.51
N GLN A 60 12.86 10.35 15.68
CA GLN A 60 13.44 9.92 16.96
C GLN A 60 13.61 8.40 17.04
N ILE A 61 12.66 7.62 16.53
CA ILE A 61 12.76 6.15 16.45
C ILE A 61 13.90 5.77 15.50
N LEU A 62 13.92 6.34 14.30
CA LEU A 62 14.84 6.00 13.23
C LEU A 62 16.30 6.42 13.51
N ALA A 63 16.52 7.46 14.33
CA ALA A 63 17.85 7.95 14.71
C ALA A 63 18.59 7.03 15.71
N ARG A 64 17.93 6.00 16.26
CA ARG A 64 18.55 5.09 17.22
C ARG A 64 19.58 4.18 16.53
N PRO A 65 20.73 3.87 17.18
CA PRO A 65 21.69 2.91 16.64
C PRO A 65 21.09 1.52 16.40
N VAL A 66 20.14 1.13 17.25
CA VAL A 66 19.29 -0.05 17.07
C VAL A 66 17.85 0.44 17.13
N ILE A 67 17.13 0.29 16.03
CA ILE A 67 15.72 0.67 15.94
C ILE A 67 14.89 -0.37 16.68
N ASP A 68 13.97 0.09 17.53
CA ASP A 68 12.97 -0.78 18.13
C ASP A 68 11.92 -1.11 17.06
N PHE A 69 11.95 -2.37 16.58
CA PHE A 69 11.07 -2.83 15.52
C PHE A 69 9.59 -2.75 15.93
N GLU A 70 9.27 -3.09 17.18
CA GLU A 70 7.88 -3.11 17.66
C GLU A 70 7.33 -1.70 17.85
N GLU A 71 8.15 -0.77 18.33
CA GLU A 71 7.78 0.64 18.40
C GLU A 71 7.54 1.22 17.00
N LEU A 72 8.45 0.94 16.04
CA LEU A 72 8.29 1.40 14.65
C LEU A 72 7.04 0.79 14.02
N ARG A 73 6.80 -0.51 14.21
CA ARG A 73 5.64 -1.24 13.69
C ARG A 73 4.34 -0.67 14.24
N SER A 74 4.26 -0.47 15.56
CA SER A 74 3.09 0.08 16.23
C SER A 74 2.79 1.51 15.77
N ALA A 75 3.82 2.34 15.60
CA ALA A 75 3.65 3.70 15.06
C ALA A 75 3.20 3.69 13.59
N SER A 76 3.78 2.81 12.77
CA SER A 76 3.52 2.70 11.33
C SER A 76 2.12 2.21 11.00
N TRP A 77 1.51 1.39 11.88
CA TRP A 77 0.12 0.95 11.71
C TRP A 77 -0.87 2.12 11.58
N LYS A 78 -0.58 3.24 12.25
CA LYS A 78 -1.36 4.49 12.19
C LYS A 78 -0.98 5.39 11.01
N GLY A 79 -0.26 4.86 10.04
CA GLY A 79 0.27 5.58 8.88
C GLY A 79 1.65 6.20 9.13
N ILE A 80 2.43 6.30 8.06
CA ILE A 80 3.81 6.77 8.09
C ILE A 80 3.90 8.11 7.36
N PRO A 81 4.62 9.12 7.90
CA PRO A 81 4.88 10.37 7.17
C PRO A 81 5.64 10.10 5.87
N GLU A 82 5.26 10.81 4.80
CA GLU A 82 5.78 10.55 3.45
C GLU A 82 7.30 10.62 3.36
N GLN A 83 7.89 11.55 4.12
CA GLN A 83 9.33 11.84 4.10
C GLN A 83 10.19 10.73 4.70
N VAL A 84 9.60 9.78 5.43
CA VAL A 84 10.30 8.63 6.04
C VAL A 84 9.73 7.29 5.61
N ARG A 85 8.63 7.29 4.84
CA ARG A 85 7.94 6.08 4.37
C ARG A 85 8.85 5.08 3.66
N PRO A 86 9.72 5.49 2.71
CA PRO A 86 10.58 4.54 2.01
C PRO A 86 11.47 3.74 2.96
N LEU A 87 12.13 4.41 3.90
CA LEU A 87 12.95 3.70 4.87
C LEU A 87 12.12 2.85 5.83
N CYS A 88 10.99 3.36 6.32
CA CYS A 88 10.16 2.59 7.23
C CYS A 88 9.66 1.30 6.57
N TRP A 89 9.23 1.37 5.30
CA TRP A 89 8.86 0.17 4.52
C TRP A 89 10.03 -0.79 4.40
N GLN A 90 11.22 -0.30 4.02
CA GLN A 90 12.42 -1.13 3.91
C GLN A 90 12.78 -1.83 5.24
N ILE A 91 12.61 -1.17 6.39
CA ILE A 91 12.88 -1.77 7.71
C ILE A 91 11.80 -2.78 8.09
N LEU A 92 10.52 -2.42 7.95
CA LEU A 92 9.39 -3.26 8.35
C LEU A 92 9.26 -4.52 7.48
N LEU A 93 9.66 -4.44 6.20
CA LEU A 93 9.81 -5.59 5.31
C LEU A 93 11.08 -6.41 5.63
N GLY A 94 11.89 -6.03 6.62
CA GLY A 94 13.13 -6.73 6.96
C GLY A 94 14.23 -6.65 5.88
N TYR A 95 14.07 -5.78 4.87
CA TYR A 95 15.09 -5.53 3.84
C TYR A 95 16.29 -4.79 4.42
N VAL A 96 16.03 -3.78 5.25
CA VAL A 96 17.05 -2.99 5.97
C VAL A 96 17.09 -3.43 7.45
N PRO A 97 18.26 -3.86 7.97
CA PRO A 97 18.41 -4.21 9.38
C PRO A 97 18.11 -3.06 10.35
N CYS A 98 17.60 -3.40 11.53
CA CYS A 98 17.33 -2.44 12.61
C CYS A 98 18.62 -1.83 13.16
N GLU A 99 19.73 -2.56 13.17
CA GLU A 99 21.05 -2.12 13.63
C GLU A 99 21.78 -1.32 12.54
N SER A 100 22.07 -0.06 12.83
CA SER A 100 22.71 0.86 11.88
C SER A 100 24.04 0.35 11.33
N GLN A 101 24.84 -0.34 12.14
CA GLN A 101 26.14 -0.87 11.77
C GLN A 101 26.10 -1.92 10.65
N TYR A 102 24.97 -2.60 10.43
CA TYR A 102 24.84 -3.66 9.42
C TYR A 102 24.15 -3.19 8.14
N ARG A 103 23.51 -2.01 8.13
CA ARG A 103 22.65 -1.57 7.02
C ARG A 103 23.39 -1.46 5.70
N LEU A 104 24.55 -0.79 5.69
CA LEU A 104 25.33 -0.59 4.46
C LEU A 104 25.77 -1.93 3.85
N GLN A 105 26.31 -2.84 4.68
CA GLN A 105 26.76 -4.15 4.22
C GLN A 105 25.60 -5.03 3.73
N ALA A 106 24.45 -4.99 4.42
CA ALA A 106 23.26 -5.74 4.02
C ALA A 106 22.73 -5.26 2.65
N LEU A 107 22.62 -3.94 2.48
CA LEU A 107 22.21 -3.33 1.21
C LEU A 107 23.18 -3.66 0.07
N GLU A 108 24.48 -3.54 0.29
CA GLU A 108 25.49 -3.87 -0.72
C GLU A 108 25.39 -5.34 -1.16
N ARG A 109 25.26 -6.27 -0.20
CA ARG A 109 25.07 -7.70 -0.50
C ARG A 109 23.78 -7.95 -1.28
N LYS A 110 22.65 -7.38 -0.85
CA LYS A 110 21.35 -7.58 -1.51
C LYS A 110 21.33 -6.99 -2.93
N ARG A 111 21.88 -5.79 -3.11
CA ARG A 111 21.98 -5.15 -4.43
C ARG A 111 22.92 -5.91 -5.37
N SER A 112 24.04 -6.41 -4.86
CA SER A 112 24.94 -7.28 -5.64
C SER A 112 24.25 -8.57 -6.05
N ARG A 113 23.50 -9.19 -5.12
CA ARG A 113 22.72 -10.40 -5.42
C ARG A 113 21.67 -10.15 -6.49
N TYR A 114 20.96 -9.02 -6.44
CA TYR A 114 20.02 -8.66 -7.49
C TYR A 114 20.70 -8.55 -8.86
N PHE A 115 21.86 -7.89 -8.91
CA PHE A 115 22.64 -7.78 -10.15
C PHE A 115 23.05 -9.15 -10.72
N GLU A 116 23.42 -10.12 -9.87
CA GLU A 116 23.65 -11.51 -10.30
C GLU A 116 22.40 -12.14 -10.93
N LEU A 117 21.22 -11.93 -10.36
CA LEU A 117 19.95 -12.42 -10.92
C LEU A 117 19.67 -11.79 -12.29
N THR A 118 19.92 -10.49 -12.45
CA THR A 118 19.78 -9.82 -13.74
C THR A 118 20.70 -10.44 -14.80
N LEU A 119 21.94 -10.78 -14.43
CA LEU A 119 22.87 -11.44 -15.35
C LEU A 119 22.44 -12.86 -15.72
N SER A 120 21.84 -13.60 -14.78
CA SER A 120 21.39 -14.98 -14.99
C SER A 120 20.13 -15.07 -15.84
N TYR A 121 19.10 -14.28 -15.51
CA TYR A 121 17.77 -14.42 -16.13
C TYR A 121 17.57 -13.50 -17.32
N PHE A 122 18.13 -12.29 -17.29
CA PHE A 122 17.80 -11.28 -18.30
C PHE A 122 18.70 -11.34 -19.54
N LYS A 123 19.87 -12.02 -19.47
CA LYS A 123 20.70 -12.28 -20.66
C LYS A 123 20.04 -13.27 -21.63
N ASP A 124 19.29 -14.23 -21.09
CA ASP A 124 18.65 -15.32 -21.84
C ASP A 124 17.14 -15.11 -22.02
N ALA A 125 16.64 -13.89 -21.75
CA ALA A 125 15.21 -13.53 -21.82
C ALA A 125 14.54 -13.69 -23.21
N ALA A 126 15.28 -14.15 -24.21
CA ALA A 126 14.76 -14.54 -25.51
C ALA A 126 13.93 -15.84 -25.47
N GLU A 127 14.04 -16.67 -24.42
CA GLU A 127 13.37 -17.98 -24.37
C GLU A 127 11.91 -17.95 -23.83
N ASP A 128 11.52 -16.92 -23.06
CA ASP A 128 10.13 -16.75 -22.56
C ASP A 128 9.51 -15.43 -23.04
N GLU A 129 9.28 -15.36 -24.36
CA GLU A 129 8.66 -14.20 -25.02
C GLU A 129 7.25 -13.89 -24.47
N SER A 130 6.50 -14.90 -23.98
CA SER A 130 5.11 -14.70 -23.54
C SER A 130 5.03 -13.84 -22.29
N THR A 131 5.79 -14.18 -21.23
CA THR A 131 5.81 -13.41 -19.99
C THR A 131 6.29 -11.98 -20.23
N MET A 132 7.39 -11.84 -20.99
CA MET A 132 7.96 -10.54 -21.30
C MET A 132 7.01 -9.66 -22.13
N MET A 133 6.35 -10.25 -23.13
CA MET A 133 5.38 -9.55 -23.97
C MET A 133 4.20 -9.00 -23.15
N GLN A 134 3.70 -9.77 -22.17
CA GLN A 134 2.64 -9.28 -21.29
C GLN A 134 3.09 -8.09 -20.44
N ILE A 135 4.30 -8.18 -19.85
CA ILE A 135 4.90 -7.08 -19.07
C ILE A 135 5.03 -5.82 -19.93
N ASP A 136 5.55 -5.96 -21.15
CA ASP A 136 5.76 -4.85 -22.09
C ASP A 136 4.44 -4.19 -22.54
N LEU A 137 3.34 -4.96 -22.58
CA LEU A 137 2.00 -4.43 -22.84
C LEU A 137 1.40 -3.72 -21.62
N ASP A 138 1.67 -4.20 -20.40
CA ASP A 138 1.04 -3.69 -19.17
C ASP A 138 1.71 -2.43 -18.62
N ILE A 139 3.04 -2.31 -18.71
CA ILE A 139 3.78 -1.16 -18.17
C ILE A 139 3.26 0.20 -18.69
N PRO A 140 3.12 0.43 -20.02
CA PRO A 140 2.66 1.72 -20.52
C PRO A 140 1.21 2.06 -20.17
N ARG A 141 0.41 1.04 -19.80
CA ARG A 141 -1.00 1.19 -19.41
C ARG A 141 -1.19 1.37 -17.90
N THR A 142 -0.12 1.20 -17.12
CA THR A 142 -0.16 1.31 -15.66
C THR A 142 -0.06 2.77 -15.25
N ILE A 143 -1.20 3.35 -14.87
CA ILE A 143 -1.30 4.76 -14.47
C ILE A 143 -1.96 4.79 -13.08
N PRO A 144 -1.17 4.92 -12.00
CA PRO A 144 -1.70 5.06 -10.65
C PRO A 144 -2.61 6.29 -10.55
N ARG A 145 -3.77 6.13 -9.94
CA ARG A 145 -4.70 7.25 -9.71
C ARG A 145 -4.06 8.27 -8.76
N GLY A 146 -4.25 9.56 -9.01
CA GLY A 146 -3.69 10.63 -8.18
C GLY A 146 -2.19 10.87 -8.35
N LEU A 147 -1.51 10.16 -9.27
CA LEU A 147 -0.15 10.52 -9.65
C LEU A 147 -0.19 11.73 -10.60
N GLU A 148 0.30 12.86 -10.12
CA GLU A 148 0.54 14.03 -10.96
C GLU A 148 1.87 13.89 -11.71
N GLY A 149 1.95 14.39 -12.93
CA GLY A 149 3.17 14.37 -13.75
C GLY A 149 3.42 13.06 -14.51
N ASN A 150 4.56 13.00 -15.19
CA ASN A 150 4.84 12.01 -16.23
C ASN A 150 6.05 11.11 -15.89
N CYS A 151 6.31 10.86 -14.59
CA CYS A 151 7.50 10.08 -14.20
C CYS A 151 7.53 8.70 -14.86
N LEU A 152 6.37 8.05 -15.01
CA LEU A 152 6.25 6.73 -15.65
C LEU A 152 6.45 6.75 -17.16
N GLU A 153 6.58 7.92 -17.80
CA GLU A 153 7.02 8.04 -19.20
C GLU A 153 8.55 7.90 -19.34
N ASP A 154 9.33 8.06 -18.24
CA ASP A 154 10.78 7.86 -18.27
C ASP A 154 11.08 6.38 -18.52
N VAL A 155 11.68 6.11 -19.69
CA VAL A 155 12.06 4.77 -20.14
C VAL A 155 12.90 4.05 -19.09
N ARG A 156 13.72 4.75 -18.30
CA ARG A 156 14.54 4.11 -17.26
C ARG A 156 13.68 3.53 -16.14
N LEU A 157 12.62 4.23 -15.71
CA LEU A 157 11.69 3.72 -14.69
C LEU A 157 10.86 2.55 -15.25
N GLN A 158 10.42 2.63 -16.50
CA GLN A 158 9.76 1.51 -17.17
C GLN A 158 10.67 0.28 -17.24
N GLN A 159 11.95 0.47 -17.56
CA GLN A 159 12.94 -0.60 -17.62
C GLN A 159 13.24 -1.22 -16.24
N ILE A 160 13.19 -0.43 -15.17
CA ILE A 160 13.28 -0.92 -13.78
C ILE A 160 12.10 -1.86 -13.47
N MET A 161 10.87 -1.43 -13.76
CA MET A 161 9.68 -2.27 -13.54
C MET A 161 9.75 -3.54 -14.38
N ARG A 162 10.13 -3.41 -15.67
CA ARG A 162 10.26 -4.53 -16.61
C ARG A 162 11.19 -5.62 -16.09
N ARG A 163 12.42 -5.25 -15.69
CA ARG A 163 13.40 -6.20 -15.14
C ARG A 163 12.95 -6.78 -13.81
N THR A 164 12.38 -5.96 -12.93
CA THR A 164 11.87 -6.39 -11.62
C THR A 164 10.80 -7.47 -11.77
N LEU A 165 9.78 -7.21 -12.58
CA LEU A 165 8.65 -8.13 -12.80
C LEU A 165 9.11 -9.43 -13.46
N TYR A 166 9.98 -9.34 -14.46
CA TYR A 166 10.48 -10.51 -15.17
C TYR A 166 11.34 -11.40 -14.25
N ILE A 167 12.34 -10.83 -13.57
CA ILE A 167 13.21 -11.60 -12.66
C ILE A 167 12.38 -12.20 -11.52
N TRP A 168 11.41 -11.45 -10.97
CA TRP A 168 10.53 -12.00 -9.95
C TRP A 168 9.73 -13.20 -10.48
N SER A 169 9.19 -13.11 -11.69
CA SER A 169 8.42 -14.21 -12.29
C SER A 169 9.28 -15.45 -12.53
N MET A 170 10.57 -15.29 -12.83
CA MET A 170 11.49 -16.41 -13.03
C MET A 170 11.96 -17.06 -11.71
N GLU A 171 12.08 -16.28 -10.64
CA GLU A 171 12.47 -16.78 -9.31
C GLU A 171 11.30 -17.45 -8.56
N ASN A 172 10.06 -17.30 -9.02
CA ASN A 172 8.87 -17.85 -8.37
C ASN A 172 8.21 -18.94 -9.23
N GLU A 173 8.53 -20.20 -8.91
CA GLU A 173 8.09 -21.39 -9.66
C GLU A 173 6.55 -21.52 -9.76
N TYR A 174 5.83 -21.18 -8.69
CA TYR A 174 4.38 -21.41 -8.57
C TYR A 174 3.50 -20.18 -8.84
N THR A 175 4.12 -19.01 -8.92
CA THR A 175 3.42 -17.74 -9.19
C THR A 175 4.24 -16.93 -10.17
N THR A 176 3.90 -17.04 -11.45
CA THR A 176 4.52 -16.23 -12.51
C THR A 176 3.74 -14.92 -12.69
N TYR A 177 4.11 -14.13 -13.70
CA TYR A 177 3.46 -12.86 -14.00
C TYR A 177 1.94 -13.02 -14.19
N PHE A 178 1.18 -12.15 -13.53
CA PHE A 178 -0.26 -12.02 -13.74
C PHE A 178 -0.65 -10.55 -13.90
N GLN A 179 -1.72 -10.31 -14.66
CA GLN A 179 -2.23 -8.95 -14.86
C GLN A 179 -2.70 -8.35 -13.53
N GLY A 180 -2.07 -7.24 -13.14
CA GLY A 180 -2.24 -6.61 -11.81
C GLY A 180 -0.94 -6.51 -11.02
N LEU A 181 0.03 -7.40 -11.30
CA LEU A 181 1.33 -7.40 -10.63
C LEU A 181 2.14 -6.12 -10.95
N THR A 182 1.98 -5.57 -12.15
CA THR A 182 2.61 -4.31 -12.56
C THR A 182 2.13 -3.14 -11.71
N ASP A 183 0.85 -3.08 -11.33
CA ASP A 183 0.32 -2.02 -10.45
C ASP A 183 0.99 -2.09 -9.06
N VAL A 184 1.16 -3.31 -8.53
CA VAL A 184 1.82 -3.53 -7.23
C VAL A 184 3.30 -3.13 -7.27
N CYS A 185 4.02 -3.54 -8.31
CA CYS A 185 5.42 -3.15 -8.53
C CYS A 185 5.57 -1.64 -8.70
N CYS A 186 4.68 -1.01 -9.48
CA CYS A 186 4.66 0.43 -9.69
C CYS A 186 4.48 1.19 -8.37
N GLN A 187 3.51 0.81 -7.54
CA GLN A 187 3.28 1.41 -6.22
C GLN A 187 4.55 1.33 -5.34
N MET A 188 5.16 0.15 -5.26
CA MET A 188 6.39 -0.05 -4.47
C MET A 188 7.53 0.83 -4.99
N MET A 189 7.75 0.84 -6.30
CA MET A 189 8.80 1.65 -6.94
C MET A 189 8.58 3.15 -6.68
N LEU A 190 7.35 3.66 -6.81
CA LEU A 190 7.06 5.08 -6.62
C LEU A 190 7.29 5.54 -5.17
N VAL A 191 6.96 4.70 -4.18
CA VAL A 191 7.30 4.99 -2.78
C VAL A 191 8.82 5.05 -2.64
N LEU A 192 9.58 4.06 -3.12
CA LEU A 192 11.05 4.08 -3.00
C LEU A 192 11.71 5.20 -3.82
N LEU A 193 11.12 5.60 -4.94
CA LEU A 193 11.57 6.73 -5.76
C LEU A 193 11.54 8.04 -4.96
N SER A 194 10.56 8.22 -4.08
CA SER A 194 10.40 9.41 -3.24
C SER A 194 11.60 9.70 -2.33
N TRP A 195 12.49 8.71 -2.12
CA TRP A 195 13.76 8.89 -1.43
C TRP A 195 14.74 9.79 -2.19
N TYR A 196 14.65 9.78 -3.51
CA TYR A 196 15.52 10.53 -4.40
C TYR A 196 14.84 11.80 -4.90
N VAL A 197 13.57 11.67 -5.30
CA VAL A 197 12.77 12.75 -5.87
C VAL A 197 11.28 12.42 -5.70
N GLU A 198 10.49 13.41 -5.30
CA GLU A 198 9.04 13.27 -5.22
C GLU A 198 8.48 12.89 -6.61
N PRO A 199 7.67 11.83 -6.76
CA PRO A 199 7.19 11.37 -8.06
C PRO A 199 6.51 12.45 -8.91
N SER A 200 5.74 13.34 -8.26
CA SER A 200 5.05 14.48 -8.88
C SER A 200 6.01 15.52 -9.47
N ARG A 201 7.22 15.61 -8.94
CA ARG A 201 8.28 16.57 -9.35
C ARG A 201 9.35 15.92 -10.20
N TYR A 202 9.17 14.64 -10.55
CA TYR A 202 10.13 13.93 -11.37
C TYR A 202 10.18 14.56 -12.77
N SER A 203 11.40 14.83 -13.24
CA SER A 203 11.68 15.14 -14.63
C SER A 203 12.72 14.16 -15.17
N GLU A 204 12.77 14.04 -16.50
CA GLU A 204 13.75 13.19 -17.17
C GLU A 204 15.18 13.51 -16.68
N ASN A 205 15.99 12.47 -16.48
CA ASN A 205 17.40 12.57 -16.06
C ASN A 205 17.67 13.10 -14.64
N MET A 206 16.66 13.16 -13.75
CA MET A 206 16.86 13.52 -12.34
C MET A 206 17.64 12.49 -11.51
N LEU A 207 17.52 11.21 -11.88
CA LEU A 207 18.30 10.11 -11.29
C LEU A 207 19.59 9.88 -12.07
N ASP A 208 20.72 9.73 -11.36
CA ASP A 208 21.94 9.20 -11.94
C ASP A 208 21.89 7.66 -12.07
N ALA A 209 22.83 7.08 -12.82
CA ALA A 209 22.85 5.64 -13.09
C ALA A 209 22.98 4.79 -11.81
N GLN A 210 23.71 5.29 -10.80
CA GLN A 210 23.86 4.61 -9.53
C GLN A 210 22.53 4.58 -8.76
N SER A 211 21.82 5.70 -8.71
CA SER A 211 20.52 5.83 -8.04
C SER A 211 19.47 4.99 -8.74
N CYS A 212 19.46 4.94 -10.09
CA CYS A 212 18.60 4.02 -10.85
C CYS A 212 18.87 2.56 -10.47
N SER A 213 20.14 2.13 -10.44
CA SER A 213 20.52 0.76 -10.10
C SER A 213 20.16 0.39 -8.64
N GLN A 214 20.32 1.33 -7.71
CA GLN A 214 19.93 1.14 -6.32
C GLN A 214 18.41 1.07 -6.15
N LEU A 215 17.67 2.00 -6.79
CA LEU A 215 16.20 1.99 -6.80
C LEU A 215 15.66 0.67 -7.34
N GLU A 216 16.24 0.15 -8.42
CA GLU A 216 15.82 -1.10 -9.03
C GLU A 216 15.97 -2.29 -8.09
N ALA A 217 17.16 -2.47 -7.53
CA ALA A 217 17.43 -3.57 -6.61
C ALA A 217 16.58 -3.46 -5.32
N ASP A 218 16.44 -2.25 -4.77
CA ASP A 218 15.61 -2.01 -3.60
C ASP A 218 14.13 -2.29 -3.90
N THR A 219 13.64 -1.89 -5.08
CA THR A 219 12.28 -2.18 -5.55
C THR A 219 12.08 -3.69 -5.64
N TYR A 220 12.97 -4.41 -6.30
CA TYR A 220 12.87 -5.87 -6.43
C TYR A 220 12.78 -6.57 -5.07
N TRP A 221 13.66 -6.24 -4.12
CA TRP A 221 13.65 -6.92 -2.83
C TRP A 221 12.43 -6.57 -1.99
N CYS A 222 12.09 -5.29 -1.87
CA CYS A 222 10.90 -4.88 -1.12
C CYS A 222 9.62 -5.46 -1.73
N PHE A 223 9.49 -5.41 -3.05
CA PHE A 223 8.38 -6.03 -3.79
C PHE A 223 8.31 -7.54 -3.55
N SER A 224 9.45 -8.24 -3.64
CA SER A 224 9.50 -9.70 -3.45
C SER A 224 9.02 -10.09 -2.05
N ILE A 225 9.56 -9.43 -1.02
CA ILE A 225 9.20 -9.71 0.38
C ILE A 225 7.74 -9.32 0.66
N PHE A 226 7.26 -8.21 0.09
CA PHE A 226 5.86 -7.80 0.22
C PHE A 226 4.91 -8.83 -0.41
N MET A 227 5.28 -9.38 -1.57
CA MET A 227 4.49 -10.41 -2.25
C MET A 227 4.48 -11.75 -1.51
N ASP A 228 5.51 -12.07 -0.71
CA ASP A 228 5.53 -13.28 0.12
C ASP A 228 4.31 -13.36 1.06
N GLY A 229 3.87 -12.20 1.59
CA GLY A 229 2.67 -12.11 2.43
C GLY A 229 1.36 -12.47 1.73
N MET A 230 1.33 -12.52 0.40
CA MET A 230 0.14 -12.81 -0.41
C MET A 230 0.21 -14.13 -1.18
N LYS A 231 1.37 -14.82 -1.19
CA LYS A 231 1.61 -16.02 -2.02
C LYS A 231 0.60 -17.15 -1.88
N HIS A 232 0.05 -17.36 -0.68
CA HIS A 232 -0.84 -18.50 -0.39
C HIS A 232 -2.15 -18.52 -1.18
N TYR A 233 -2.58 -17.40 -1.77
CA TYR A 233 -3.72 -17.38 -2.70
C TYR A 233 -3.34 -17.08 -4.15
N HIS A 234 -2.04 -17.00 -4.46
CA HIS A 234 -1.49 -16.88 -5.82
C HIS A 234 -0.91 -18.21 -6.34
N THR A 235 -1.44 -19.35 -5.90
CA THR A 235 -0.92 -20.70 -6.19
C THR A 235 -1.01 -21.10 -7.67
N ASP A 236 -0.37 -22.22 -8.04
CA ASP A 236 -0.35 -22.82 -9.39
C ASP A 236 -1.70 -22.85 -10.10
N ASN A 237 -2.76 -23.06 -9.31
CA ASN A 237 -4.12 -22.87 -9.76
C ASN A 237 -4.69 -21.62 -9.10
N LEU A 238 -4.39 -20.47 -9.71
CA LEU A 238 -4.83 -19.16 -9.25
C LEU A 238 -6.34 -19.14 -8.96
N ASN A 239 -7.15 -19.91 -9.70
CA ASN A 239 -8.59 -19.98 -9.47
C ASN A 239 -8.93 -20.57 -8.09
N ILE A 240 -8.25 -21.62 -7.64
CA ILE A 240 -8.53 -22.26 -6.34
C ILE A 240 -8.10 -21.35 -5.19
N GLY A 241 -6.87 -20.81 -5.26
CA GLY A 241 -6.35 -19.90 -4.23
C GLY A 241 -7.20 -18.63 -4.13
N MET A 242 -7.54 -18.04 -5.28
CA MET A 242 -8.39 -16.86 -5.37
C MET A 242 -9.81 -17.13 -4.87
N GLU A 243 -10.43 -18.24 -5.27
CA GLU A 243 -11.76 -18.61 -4.80
C GLU A 243 -11.79 -18.76 -3.27
N ALA A 244 -10.78 -19.42 -2.68
CA ALA A 244 -10.63 -19.52 -1.23
C ALA A 244 -10.47 -18.13 -0.57
N ALA A 245 -9.67 -17.24 -1.15
CA ALA A 245 -9.51 -15.87 -0.65
C ALA A 245 -10.82 -15.08 -0.72
N LEU A 246 -11.59 -15.19 -1.82
CA LEU A 246 -12.87 -14.51 -1.95
C LEU A 246 -13.95 -15.11 -1.04
N HIS A 247 -13.88 -16.41 -0.74
CA HIS A 247 -14.70 -17.00 0.32
C HIS A 247 -14.40 -16.37 1.68
N ARG A 248 -13.12 -16.11 2.00
CA ARG A 248 -12.77 -15.40 3.25
C ARG A 248 -13.35 -14.00 3.30
N VAL A 249 -13.34 -13.26 2.18
CA VAL A 249 -14.01 -11.94 2.10
C VAL A 249 -15.52 -12.09 2.33
N ARG A 250 -16.15 -13.07 1.67
CA ARG A 250 -17.58 -13.35 1.82
C ARG A 250 -17.95 -13.69 3.26
N ASP A 251 -17.18 -14.52 3.96
CA ASP A 251 -17.42 -14.92 5.36
C ASP A 251 -17.41 -13.70 6.30
N VAL A 252 -16.53 -12.72 6.06
CA VAL A 252 -16.48 -11.48 6.83
C VAL A 252 -17.74 -10.64 6.58
N VAL A 253 -18.16 -10.50 5.32
CA VAL A 253 -19.40 -9.79 4.97
C VAL A 253 -20.61 -10.49 5.58
N GLU A 254 -20.69 -11.82 5.52
CA GLU A 254 -21.80 -12.61 6.08
C GLU A 254 -21.93 -12.41 7.60
N THR A 255 -20.79 -12.42 8.29
CA THR A 255 -20.73 -12.23 9.75
C THR A 255 -21.36 -10.90 10.19
N ILE A 256 -21.25 -9.87 9.35
CA ILE A 256 -21.66 -8.50 9.65
C ILE A 256 -23.04 -8.18 9.06
N ASP A 257 -23.23 -8.48 7.76
CA ASP A 257 -24.40 -8.13 6.98
C ASP A 257 -24.87 -9.24 6.02
N GLU A 258 -25.21 -10.40 6.57
CA GLU A 258 -25.88 -11.52 5.85
C GLU A 258 -26.98 -11.08 4.86
N PRO A 259 -27.91 -10.14 5.16
CA PRO A 259 -28.91 -9.71 4.18
C PRO A 259 -28.34 -9.04 2.91
N LEU A 260 -27.12 -8.51 2.94
CA LEU A 260 -26.45 -8.02 1.72
C LEU A 260 -26.05 -9.17 0.81
N LEU A 261 -25.55 -10.28 1.38
CA LEU A 261 -25.17 -11.45 0.60
C LEU A 261 -26.40 -12.18 0.06
N GLU A 262 -27.49 -12.28 0.82
CA GLU A 262 -28.77 -12.77 0.30
C GLU A 262 -29.26 -11.94 -0.89
N HIS A 263 -29.03 -10.62 -0.85
CA HIS A 263 -29.31 -9.74 -1.98
C HIS A 263 -28.42 -10.05 -3.18
N PHE A 264 -27.11 -10.17 -2.98
CA PHE A 264 -26.17 -10.55 -4.04
C PHE A 264 -26.52 -11.89 -4.68
N ASP A 265 -26.89 -12.90 -3.88
CA ASP A 265 -27.27 -14.22 -4.37
C ASP A 265 -28.57 -14.17 -5.20
N ARG A 266 -29.54 -13.33 -4.81
CA ARG A 266 -30.79 -13.12 -5.58
C ARG A 266 -30.54 -12.41 -6.90
N GLU A 267 -29.68 -11.40 -6.91
CA GLU A 267 -29.32 -10.64 -8.11
C GLU A 267 -28.26 -11.35 -8.98
N GLY A 268 -27.64 -12.43 -8.49
CA GLY A 268 -26.58 -13.15 -9.21
C GLY A 268 -25.24 -12.43 -9.23
N VAL A 269 -24.99 -11.54 -8.26
CA VAL A 269 -23.71 -10.83 -8.10
C VAL A 269 -22.72 -11.74 -7.36
N MET A 270 -21.66 -12.15 -8.04
CA MET A 270 -20.63 -13.03 -7.48
C MET A 270 -19.35 -12.24 -7.15
N MET A 271 -18.72 -12.55 -6.01
CA MET A 271 -17.44 -11.94 -5.60
C MET A 271 -16.39 -11.99 -6.71
N MET A 272 -16.31 -13.10 -7.45
CA MET A 272 -15.37 -13.30 -8.56
C MET A 272 -15.47 -12.23 -9.67
N GLN A 273 -16.64 -11.59 -9.87
CA GLN A 273 -16.85 -10.65 -10.96
C GLN A 273 -16.21 -9.28 -10.73
N PHE A 274 -15.87 -8.94 -9.48
CA PHE A 274 -15.27 -7.64 -9.13
C PHE A 274 -14.05 -7.77 -8.21
N ALA A 275 -14.09 -8.67 -7.23
CA ALA A 275 -13.10 -8.73 -6.16
C ALA A 275 -11.79 -9.42 -6.57
N VAL A 276 -11.76 -10.23 -7.64
CA VAL A 276 -10.48 -10.80 -8.16
C VAL A 276 -9.47 -9.69 -8.44
N ARG A 277 -9.91 -8.60 -9.07
CA ARG A 277 -9.05 -7.44 -9.34
C ARG A 277 -8.55 -6.79 -8.05
N TRP A 278 -9.39 -6.69 -7.04
CA TRP A 278 -9.03 -6.13 -5.74
C TRP A 278 -7.94 -6.95 -5.05
N MET A 279 -8.05 -8.28 -5.12
CA MET A 279 -7.08 -9.21 -4.55
C MET A 279 -5.75 -9.23 -5.32
N LEU A 280 -5.79 -9.22 -6.66
CA LEU A 280 -4.59 -9.26 -7.49
C LEU A 280 -3.81 -7.94 -7.46
N CYS A 281 -4.53 -6.81 -7.50
CA CYS A 281 -3.92 -5.49 -7.54
C CYS A 281 -3.76 -4.87 -6.14
N LEU A 282 -4.14 -5.58 -5.07
CA LEU A 282 -4.12 -5.08 -3.68
C LEU A 282 -4.76 -3.68 -3.55
N LEU A 283 -5.91 -3.50 -4.21
CA LEU A 283 -6.71 -2.28 -4.29
C LEU A 283 -6.03 -1.03 -4.90
N THR A 284 -4.83 -1.17 -5.47
CA THR A 284 -4.12 -0.08 -6.19
C THR A 284 -4.96 0.59 -7.29
N ARG A 285 -5.90 -0.15 -7.88
CA ARG A 285 -6.81 0.35 -8.91
C ARG A 285 -8.10 0.96 -8.36
N GLU A 286 -8.39 0.82 -7.07
CA GLU A 286 -9.56 1.42 -6.44
C GLU A 286 -9.22 2.75 -5.79
N PHE A 287 -8.01 2.91 -5.27
CA PHE A 287 -7.60 4.09 -4.51
C PHE A 287 -6.55 4.92 -5.25
N ASP A 288 -6.38 6.16 -4.82
CA ASP A 288 -5.28 7.01 -5.26
C ASP A 288 -3.95 6.59 -4.61
N LEU A 289 -2.84 7.05 -5.17
CA LEU A 289 -1.48 6.71 -4.74
C LEU A 289 -1.26 6.98 -3.22
N SER A 290 -1.85 8.06 -2.71
CA SER A 290 -1.71 8.45 -1.30
C SER A 290 -2.46 7.49 -0.37
N SER A 291 -3.71 7.16 -0.70
CA SER A 291 -4.52 6.21 0.08
C SER A 291 -3.96 4.79 -0.01
N VAL A 292 -3.47 4.36 -1.18
CA VAL A 292 -2.80 3.06 -1.31
C VAL A 292 -1.57 3.00 -0.42
N SER A 293 -0.73 4.04 -0.43
CA SER A 293 0.45 4.12 0.44
C SER A 293 0.04 4.03 1.91
N ARG A 294 -1.02 4.74 2.31
CA ARG A 294 -1.55 4.71 3.67
C ARG A 294 -2.08 3.33 4.06
N ILE A 295 -2.81 2.65 3.19
CA ILE A 295 -3.28 1.28 3.42
C ILE A 295 -2.09 0.33 3.58
N TRP A 296 -1.09 0.48 2.71
CA TRP A 296 0.09 -0.38 2.70
C TRP A 296 1.02 -0.14 3.90
N ASP A 297 1.04 1.06 4.49
CA ASP A 297 1.67 1.31 5.80
C ASP A 297 1.12 0.32 6.84
N THR A 298 -0.20 0.09 6.85
CA THR A 298 -0.84 -0.90 7.74
C THR A 298 -0.49 -2.32 7.32
N TYR A 299 -0.56 -2.67 6.03
CA TYR A 299 -0.22 -4.02 5.55
C TYR A 299 1.19 -4.44 5.95
N ILE A 300 2.16 -3.56 5.73
CA ILE A 300 3.56 -3.80 6.05
C ILE A 300 3.76 -3.86 7.57
N ALA A 301 3.03 -3.06 8.36
CA ALA A 301 3.07 -3.13 9.83
C ALA A 301 2.39 -4.40 10.41
N GLU A 302 1.39 -4.96 9.74
CA GLU A 302 0.78 -6.26 10.11
C GLU A 302 1.79 -7.41 9.94
N GLY A 303 2.65 -7.29 8.93
CA GLY A 303 3.70 -8.27 8.61
C GLY A 303 3.18 -9.45 7.78
N GLU A 304 4.13 -10.20 7.23
CA GLU A 304 3.91 -11.26 6.22
C GLU A 304 2.76 -12.22 6.55
N HIS A 305 2.68 -12.69 7.81
CA HIS A 305 1.71 -13.72 8.21
C HIS A 305 0.27 -13.22 8.43
N HIS A 306 0.06 -11.90 8.56
CA HIS A 306 -1.26 -11.32 8.85
C HIS A 306 -1.77 -10.38 7.76
N MET A 307 -0.93 -10.06 6.78
CA MET A 307 -1.22 -9.10 5.73
C MET A 307 -2.45 -9.48 4.90
N SER A 308 -2.54 -10.74 4.47
CA SER A 308 -3.67 -11.22 3.67
C SER A 308 -4.98 -11.29 4.44
N ASP A 309 -4.94 -11.77 5.68
CA ASP A 309 -6.10 -11.81 6.56
C ASP A 309 -6.66 -10.39 6.74
N PHE A 310 -5.78 -9.42 7.03
CA PHE A 310 -6.18 -8.02 7.10
C PHE A 310 -6.71 -7.48 5.76
N HIS A 311 -6.12 -7.86 4.64
CA HIS A 311 -6.61 -7.47 3.31
C HIS A 311 -8.02 -7.99 3.03
N PHE A 312 -8.37 -9.22 3.44
CA PHE A 312 -9.74 -9.75 3.30
C PHE A 312 -10.74 -8.89 4.08
N HIS A 313 -10.36 -8.48 5.29
CA HIS A 313 -11.16 -7.59 6.13
C HIS A 313 -11.31 -6.19 5.52
N LEU A 314 -10.27 -5.67 4.87
CA LEU A 314 -10.34 -4.39 4.17
C LEU A 314 -11.27 -4.45 2.96
N CYS A 315 -11.17 -5.50 2.14
CA CYS A 315 -12.09 -5.75 1.01
C CYS A 315 -13.55 -5.89 1.47
N ALA A 316 -13.79 -6.65 2.54
CA ALA A 316 -15.13 -6.78 3.12
C ALA A 316 -15.66 -5.44 3.66
N SER A 317 -14.81 -4.68 4.35
CA SER A 317 -15.17 -3.35 4.86
C SER A 317 -15.50 -2.37 3.73
N LEU A 318 -14.83 -2.48 2.58
CA LEU A 318 -15.10 -1.68 1.40
C LEU A 318 -16.49 -1.98 0.81
N ILE A 319 -16.86 -3.26 0.72
CA ILE A 319 -18.23 -3.67 0.32
C ILE A 319 -19.26 -3.12 1.32
N LEU A 320 -19.00 -3.29 2.62
CA LEU A 320 -19.89 -2.87 3.69
C LEU A 320 -20.08 -1.35 3.75
N LYS A 321 -19.08 -0.56 3.36
CA LYS A 321 -19.18 0.91 3.25
C LYS A 321 -20.31 1.33 2.30
N PHE A 322 -20.58 0.54 1.25
CA PHE A 322 -21.62 0.84 0.25
C PHE A 322 -22.88 -0.01 0.38
N ARG A 323 -23.01 -0.84 1.43
CA ARG A 323 -24.10 -1.81 1.65
C ARG A 323 -25.51 -1.26 1.41
N HIS A 324 -25.77 -0.02 1.81
CA HIS A 324 -27.12 0.57 1.72
C HIS A 324 -27.53 0.86 0.28
N GLN A 325 -26.57 1.26 -0.56
CA GLN A 325 -26.78 1.49 -1.98
C GLN A 325 -26.86 0.13 -2.71
N LEU A 326 -25.91 -0.76 -2.42
CA LEU A 326 -25.83 -2.09 -3.02
C LEU A 326 -27.11 -2.94 -2.81
N LYS A 327 -27.76 -2.85 -1.65
CA LYS A 327 -29.03 -3.55 -1.38
C LYS A 327 -30.23 -3.08 -2.21
N GLN A 328 -30.10 -1.94 -2.89
CA GLN A 328 -31.16 -1.36 -3.72
C GLN A 328 -30.87 -1.52 -5.21
N MET A 329 -29.67 -2.01 -5.56
CA MET A 329 -29.18 -2.13 -6.92
C MET A 329 -29.51 -3.51 -7.49
N ASP A 330 -29.84 -3.55 -8.77
CA ASP A 330 -29.89 -4.79 -9.54
C ASP A 330 -28.47 -5.30 -9.88
N PHE A 331 -28.38 -6.45 -10.57
CA PHE A 331 -27.11 -7.01 -11.03
C PHE A 331 -26.20 -6.00 -11.75
N SER A 332 -26.75 -5.25 -12.71
CA SER A 332 -25.96 -4.38 -13.58
C SER A 332 -25.45 -3.17 -12.81
N GLU A 333 -26.31 -2.56 -11.99
CA GLU A 333 -25.98 -1.40 -11.17
C GLU A 333 -24.92 -1.77 -10.11
N ALA A 334 -25.13 -2.89 -9.39
CA ALA A 334 -24.22 -3.33 -8.34
C ALA A 334 -22.84 -3.68 -8.90
N LEU A 335 -22.79 -4.41 -10.02
CA LEU A 335 -21.51 -4.79 -10.65
C LEU A 335 -20.75 -3.54 -11.13
N THR A 336 -21.45 -2.61 -11.78
CA THR A 336 -20.85 -1.35 -12.25
C THR A 336 -20.29 -0.55 -11.08
N MET A 337 -21.04 -0.44 -9.98
CA MET A 337 -20.60 0.25 -8.78
C MET A 337 -19.35 -0.40 -8.16
N LEU A 338 -19.33 -1.72 -8.01
CA LEU A 338 -18.21 -2.46 -7.41
C LEU A 338 -16.95 -2.44 -8.29
N GLN A 339 -17.10 -2.35 -9.61
CA GLN A 339 -15.97 -2.19 -10.52
C GLN A 339 -15.49 -0.74 -10.63
N HIS A 340 -16.32 0.23 -10.27
CA HIS A 340 -16.03 1.66 -10.35
C HIS A 340 -16.45 2.38 -9.06
N LEU A 341 -15.81 2.02 -7.95
CA LEU A 341 -16.12 2.63 -6.66
C LEU A 341 -15.89 4.16 -6.71
N PRO A 342 -16.75 4.96 -6.05
CA PRO A 342 -16.63 6.41 -5.99
C PRO A 342 -15.62 6.82 -4.90
N THR A 343 -14.38 6.38 -5.08
CA THR A 343 -13.25 6.60 -4.15
C THR A 343 -12.34 7.74 -4.59
N GLN A 344 -12.60 8.36 -5.74
CA GLN A 344 -11.75 9.42 -6.29
C GLN A 344 -11.79 10.70 -5.44
N GLU A 345 -12.91 10.93 -4.74
CA GLU A 345 -13.10 12.09 -3.87
C GLU A 345 -12.78 11.79 -2.40
N TRP A 346 -12.35 10.57 -2.09
CA TRP A 346 -11.99 10.20 -0.72
C TRP A 346 -10.79 11.00 -0.25
N LYS A 347 -10.85 11.44 1.00
CA LYS A 347 -9.75 12.07 1.70
C LYS A 347 -9.11 11.06 2.65
N THR A 348 -8.14 11.54 3.41
CA THR A 348 -7.44 10.75 4.40
C THR A 348 -8.40 10.15 5.42
N GLU A 349 -9.45 10.88 5.82
CA GLU A 349 -10.41 10.43 6.83
C GLU A 349 -11.19 9.18 6.40
N GLU A 350 -11.66 9.10 5.16
CA GLU A 350 -12.40 7.93 4.66
C GLU A 350 -11.49 6.70 4.56
N THR A 351 -10.24 6.89 4.14
CA THR A 351 -9.24 5.81 4.10
C THR A 351 -8.90 5.31 5.52
N GLU A 352 -8.74 6.21 6.48
CA GLU A 352 -8.54 5.85 7.90
C GLU A 352 -9.76 5.12 8.48
N GLU A 353 -10.97 5.59 8.18
CA GLU A 353 -12.22 4.96 8.59
C GLU A 353 -12.30 3.52 8.04
N LEU A 354 -11.95 3.31 6.77
CA LEU A 354 -11.94 2.00 6.14
C LEU A 354 -10.94 1.05 6.81
N ILE A 355 -9.72 1.50 7.07
CA ILE A 355 -8.69 0.73 7.79
C ILE A 355 -9.16 0.36 9.20
N TRP A 356 -9.78 1.31 9.90
CA TRP A 356 -10.32 1.08 11.23
C TRP A 356 -11.46 0.05 11.22
N ARG A 357 -12.41 0.16 10.29
CA ARG A 357 -13.50 -0.81 10.09
C ARG A 357 -12.95 -2.21 9.83
N ALA A 358 -11.90 -2.33 9.01
CA ALA A 358 -11.22 -3.59 8.76
C ALA A 358 -10.63 -4.17 10.05
N CYS A 359 -9.93 -3.36 10.84
CA CYS A 359 -9.39 -3.79 12.13
C CYS A 359 -10.47 -4.31 13.09
N VAL A 360 -11.60 -3.59 13.19
CA VAL A 360 -12.72 -4.00 14.04
C VAL A 360 -13.35 -5.29 13.54
N SER A 361 -13.57 -5.42 12.23
CA SER A 361 -14.15 -6.63 11.64
C SER A 361 -13.30 -7.87 11.91
N ARG A 362 -11.96 -7.72 11.92
CA ARG A 362 -11.03 -8.78 12.27
C ARG A 362 -11.13 -9.20 13.73
N GLU A 363 -11.18 -8.24 14.65
CA GLU A 363 -11.32 -8.54 16.07
C GLU A 363 -12.67 -9.22 16.38
N VAL A 364 -13.74 -8.75 15.74
CA VAL A 364 -15.06 -9.39 15.79
C VAL A 364 -14.97 -10.84 15.31
N GLN A 365 -14.35 -11.10 14.15
CA GLN A 365 -14.27 -12.44 13.59
C GLN A 365 -13.44 -13.38 14.49
N ARG A 366 -12.29 -12.91 15.00
CA ARG A 366 -11.46 -13.66 15.97
C ARG A 366 -12.24 -13.99 17.22
N ARG A 367 -13.01 -13.03 17.75
CA ARG A 367 -13.84 -13.26 18.93
C ARG A 367 -14.94 -14.28 18.67
N ILE A 368 -15.60 -14.21 17.52
CA ILE A 368 -16.62 -15.21 17.12
C ILE A 368 -15.98 -16.59 17.02
N GLN A 369 -14.84 -16.74 16.35
CA GLN A 369 -14.12 -18.02 16.25
C GLN A 369 -13.79 -18.61 17.62
N TYR A 370 -13.27 -17.78 18.54
CA TYR A 370 -13.01 -18.20 19.92
C TYR A 370 -14.28 -18.68 20.63
N LEU A 371 -15.38 -17.93 20.52
CA LEU A 371 -16.66 -18.28 21.14
C LEU A 371 -17.26 -19.57 20.56
N CYS A 372 -17.06 -19.83 19.25
CA CYS A 372 -17.45 -21.09 18.61
C CYS A 372 -16.69 -22.27 19.22
N LEU A 373 -15.38 -22.14 19.42
CA LEU A 373 -14.54 -23.19 19.99
C LEU A 373 -14.96 -23.61 21.40
N ILE A 374 -15.46 -22.65 22.21
CA ILE A 374 -15.93 -22.92 23.57
C ILE A 374 -17.44 -23.19 23.65
N GLY A 375 -18.14 -23.28 22.51
CA GLY A 375 -19.58 -23.54 22.47
C GLY A 375 -20.47 -22.42 23.03
N ALA A 376 -19.99 -21.17 23.06
CA ALA A 376 -20.67 -20.03 23.68
C ALA A 376 -21.70 -19.37 22.74
N VAL A 377 -22.71 -20.14 22.30
CA VAL A 377 -23.71 -19.72 21.30
C VAL A 377 -24.40 -18.39 21.64
N THR A 378 -24.82 -18.19 22.89
CA THR A 378 -25.50 -16.95 23.31
C THR A 378 -24.60 -15.72 23.18
N GLN A 379 -23.30 -15.85 23.44
CA GLN A 379 -22.34 -14.74 23.32
C GLN A 379 -22.07 -14.41 21.85
N ILE A 380 -22.06 -15.42 20.96
CA ILE A 380 -21.96 -15.21 19.52
C ILE A 380 -23.17 -14.41 19.01
N THR A 381 -24.38 -14.80 19.42
CA THR A 381 -25.61 -14.08 19.04
C THR A 381 -25.60 -12.64 19.55
N ALA A 382 -25.16 -12.42 20.79
CA ALA A 382 -25.06 -11.08 21.37
C ALA A 382 -24.01 -10.22 20.65
N LEU A 383 -22.85 -10.77 20.31
CA LEU A 383 -21.79 -10.07 19.60
C LEU A 383 -22.22 -9.68 18.19
N ARG A 384 -22.87 -10.59 17.44
CA ARG A 384 -23.45 -10.30 16.12
C ARG A 384 -24.52 -9.21 16.20
N ALA A 385 -25.36 -9.24 17.24
CA ALA A 385 -26.37 -8.19 17.45
C ALA A 385 -25.72 -6.83 17.75
N MET A 386 -24.66 -6.80 18.56
CA MET A 386 -23.92 -5.57 18.88
C MET A 386 -23.27 -4.95 17.64
N VAL A 387 -22.64 -5.76 16.79
CA VAL A 387 -22.06 -5.30 15.51
C VAL A 387 -23.16 -4.70 14.62
N LYS A 388 -24.30 -5.39 14.47
CA LYS A 388 -25.46 -4.86 13.72
C LYS A 388 -25.96 -3.52 14.30
N MET A 389 -25.97 -3.36 15.61
CA MET A 389 -26.41 -2.11 16.26
C MET A 389 -25.42 -0.96 16.09
N MET A 390 -24.11 -1.22 16.18
CA MET A 390 -23.08 -0.20 15.98
C MET A 390 -23.18 0.40 14.56
N GLU A 391 -23.38 -0.43 13.56
CA GLU A 391 -23.51 0.02 12.17
C GLU A 391 -24.83 0.76 11.88
N GLN A 392 -25.91 0.40 12.58
CA GLN A 392 -27.19 1.14 12.50
C GLN A 392 -27.13 2.52 13.17
N ALA A 393 -26.29 2.68 14.19
CA ALA A 393 -26.11 3.97 14.87
C ALA A 393 -25.39 5.00 13.98
N GLU A 394 -24.46 4.55 13.14
CA GLU A 394 -23.76 5.40 12.14
C GLU A 394 -24.72 5.98 11.08
N THR A 395 -25.82 5.28 10.79
CA THR A 395 -26.85 5.75 9.84
C THR A 395 -27.69 6.91 10.39
N ILE A 396 -27.69 7.12 11.71
CA ILE A 396 -28.48 8.16 12.39
C ILE A 396 -27.66 9.45 12.54
N THR A 397 -26.34 9.33 12.68
CA THR A 397 -25.43 10.48 12.75
C THR A 397 -25.23 11.14 11.38
N SER A 398 -25.09 10.38 10.29
CA SER A 398 -24.95 11.00 8.95
C SER A 398 -26.22 11.69 8.44
N LYS A 399 -27.41 11.30 8.93
CA LYS A 399 -28.69 11.97 8.64
C LYS A 399 -28.93 13.27 9.43
N LYS A 400 -28.06 13.60 10.40
CA LYS A 400 -28.16 14.84 11.19
C LYS A 400 -27.20 15.93 10.72
N GLU A 401 -26.28 15.62 9.80
CA GLU A 401 -25.28 16.56 9.28
C GLU A 401 -25.51 16.94 7.79
N GLY A 402 -26.55 16.39 7.15
CA GLY A 402 -27.09 16.88 5.88
C GLY A 402 -28.33 17.72 6.09
#